data_AF-A0A2M7BVV1-F1
#
_entry.id   AF-A0A2M7BVV1-F1
#
_cell.length_a   1.000
_cell.length_b   1.000
_cell.length_c   1.000
_cell.angle_alpha   90.00
_cell.angle_beta   90.00
_cell.angle_gamma   90.00
#
_symmetry.space_group_name_H-M   'P 1'
#
loop_
_entity.id
_entity.type
_entity.pdbx_description
1 polymer ?
#
loop_
_entity_poly.entity_id
_entity_poly.type
_entity_poly.pdbx_seq_one_letter_code
_entity_poly.pdbx_strand_id
1 'polypeptide(L)'
;MNNLVEKTLIIIKPDAVKRGLVGTIIDSFEKVGLKLMTAKMFKPSKDVIKNHYPGTPEWIKEMGEKTLSSFKQSGANVKEKMGTDDPTKLGAFVYERLIKYWSEGPIV
;
A
#
# COMPACT_ATOMS: atom_id res chain seq x y z
N MET A 1 -7.01 15.96 30.08
CA MET A 1 -7.84 16.44 28.95
C MET A 1 -8.10 15.22 28.05
N ASN A 2 -9.35 14.75 27.97
CA ASN A 2 -9.71 13.72 26.98
C ASN A 2 -9.68 14.38 25.61
N ASN A 3 -8.57 14.23 24.90
CA ASN A 3 -8.46 14.73 23.54
C ASN A 3 -9.00 13.65 22.60
N LEU A 4 -10.31 13.69 22.34
CA LEU A 4 -11.04 12.77 21.45
C LEU A 4 -10.61 12.89 19.96
N VAL A 5 -9.64 13.76 19.66
CA VAL A 5 -9.17 14.00 18.29
C VAL A 5 -8.10 12.98 17.92
N GLU A 6 -8.51 11.98 17.15
CA GLU A 6 -7.62 10.96 16.59
C GLU A 6 -6.81 11.50 15.42
N LYS A 7 -5.69 10.83 15.12
CA LYS A 7 -4.81 11.15 13.99
C LYS A 7 -4.58 9.88 13.19
N THR A 8 -4.60 10.01 11.87
CA THR A 8 -4.27 8.92 10.95
C THR A 8 -3.27 9.38 9.90
N LEU A 9 -2.47 8.44 9.40
CA LEU A 9 -1.53 8.67 8.31
C LEU A 9 -2.19 8.27 6.99
N ILE A 10 -2.27 9.23 6.07
CA ILE A 10 -2.63 8.97 4.67
C ILE A 10 -1.37 9.15 3.84
N ILE A 11 -1.16 8.26 2.88
CA ILE A 11 -0.06 8.37 1.93
C ILE A 11 -0.61 8.28 0.51
N ILE A 12 -0.31 9.29 -0.29
CA ILE A 12 -0.68 9.36 -1.71
C ILE A 12 0.42 8.69 -2.51
N LYS A 13 0.08 7.54 -3.10
CA LYS A 13 1.00 6.67 -3.83
C LYS A 13 1.54 7.31 -5.13
N PRO A 14 2.66 6.80 -5.67
CA PRO A 14 3.34 7.44 -6.80
C PRO A 14 2.49 7.62 -8.07
N ASP A 15 1.55 6.72 -8.34
CA ASP A 15 0.62 6.82 -9.47
C ASP A 15 -0.39 7.96 -9.31
N ALA A 16 -0.94 8.15 -8.11
CA ALA A 16 -1.87 9.25 -7.82
C ALA A 16 -1.15 10.61 -7.91
N VAL A 17 0.10 10.68 -7.45
CA VAL A 17 0.95 11.86 -7.62
C VAL A 17 1.23 12.12 -9.10
N LYS A 18 1.63 11.11 -9.88
CA LYS A 18 1.86 11.21 -11.33
C LYS A 18 0.62 11.67 -12.10
N ARG A 19 -0.57 11.31 -11.62
CA ARG A 19 -1.86 11.70 -12.20
C ARG A 19 -2.37 13.08 -11.75
N GLY A 20 -1.62 13.79 -10.90
CA GLY A 20 -2.01 15.12 -10.42
C GLY A 20 -3.18 15.10 -9.41
N LEU A 21 -3.42 13.99 -8.72
CA LEU A 21 -4.60 13.82 -7.85
C LEU A 21 -4.42 14.33 -6.42
N VAL A 22 -3.24 14.85 -6.06
CA VAL A 22 -2.91 15.26 -4.69
C VAL A 22 -3.94 16.27 -4.14
N GLY A 23 -4.21 17.34 -4.88
CA GLY A 23 -5.18 18.36 -4.46
C GLY A 23 -6.60 17.81 -4.34
N THR A 24 -7.04 16.99 -5.29
CA THR A 24 -8.37 16.36 -5.25
C THR A 24 -8.56 15.46 -4.03
N ILE A 25 -7.52 14.71 -3.66
CA ILE A 25 -7.57 13.82 -2.48
C ILE A 25 -7.62 14.65 -1.20
N ILE A 26 -6.77 15.68 -1.05
CA ILE A 26 -6.77 16.56 0.11
C ILE A 26 -8.13 17.24 0.28
N ASP A 27 -8.67 17.83 -0.80
CA ASP A 27 -9.98 18.48 -0.82
C ASP A 27 -11.11 17.54 -0.34
N SER A 28 -11.05 16.25 -0.69
CA SER A 28 -12.05 15.27 -0.23
C SER A 28 -12.06 15.08 1.29
N PHE A 29 -10.89 15.16 1.94
CA PHE A 29 -10.78 15.06 3.40
C PHE A 29 -11.19 16.38 4.07
N GLU A 30 -10.78 17.52 3.52
CA GLU A 30 -11.15 18.83 4.06
C GLU A 30 -12.66 19.07 4.00
N LYS A 31 -13.33 18.63 2.92
CA LYS A 31 -14.79 18.74 2.76
C LYS A 31 -15.60 18.00 3.81
N VAL A 32 -15.07 16.90 4.37
CA VAL A 32 -15.73 16.16 5.46
C VAL A 32 -15.34 16.67 6.86
N GLY A 33 -14.58 17.77 6.92
CA GLY A 33 -14.19 18.43 8.17
C GLY A 33 -12.90 17.89 8.81
N LEU A 34 -12.15 17.03 8.13
CA LEU A 34 -10.84 16.59 8.62
C LEU A 34 -9.80 17.69 8.43
N LYS A 35 -8.88 17.81 9.39
CA LYS A 35 -7.83 18.84 9.38
C LYS A 35 -6.49 18.24 8.95
N LEU A 36 -5.91 18.76 7.87
CA LEU A 36 -4.54 18.44 7.49
C LEU A 36 -3.57 19.06 8.50
N MET A 37 -2.77 18.22 9.17
CA MET A 37 -1.82 18.65 10.20
C MET A 37 -0.41 18.84 9.65
N THR A 38 0.02 17.98 8.73
CA THR A 38 1.38 17.97 8.16
C THR A 38 1.34 17.23 6.82
N ALA A 39 2.15 17.66 5.84
CA ALA A 39 2.34 16.98 4.57
C ALA A 39 3.80 17.09 4.12
N LYS A 40 4.31 16.09 3.40
CA LYS A 40 5.66 16.12 2.82
C LYS A 40 5.71 15.29 1.54
N MET A 41 6.08 15.93 0.43
CA MET A 41 6.40 15.21 -0.80
C MET A 41 7.86 14.76 -0.79
N PHE A 42 8.12 13.47 -0.98
CA PHE A 42 9.48 12.94 -1.12
C PHE A 42 9.50 11.61 -1.87
N LYS A 43 10.66 11.21 -2.38
CA LYS A 43 10.87 9.86 -2.94
C LYS A 43 11.42 8.96 -1.82
N PRO A 44 10.71 7.91 -1.40
CA PRO A 44 11.14 7.07 -0.31
C PRO A 44 12.26 6.12 -0.76
N SER A 45 13.21 5.83 0.12
CA SER A 45 14.16 4.73 -0.10
C SER A 45 13.46 3.39 0.13
N LYS A 46 14.02 2.30 -0.40
CA LYS A 46 13.48 0.95 -0.18
C LYS A 46 13.38 0.61 1.31
N ASP A 47 14.34 1.04 2.13
CA ASP A 47 14.37 0.75 3.57
C ASP A 47 13.24 1.46 4.32
N VAL A 48 12.88 2.70 3.91
CA VAL A 48 11.71 3.39 4.47
C VAL A 48 10.44 2.60 4.20
N ILE A 49 10.28 2.05 3.00
CA ILE A 49 9.08 1.25 2.65
C ILE A 49 9.08 -0.11 3.35
N LYS A 50 10.25 -0.75 3.47
CA LYS A 50 10.38 -2.01 4.22
C LYS A 50 9.97 -1.83 5.68
N ASN A 51 10.35 -0.72 6.30
CA ASN A 51 9.99 -0.39 7.68
C ASN A 51 8.52 0.04 7.85
N HIS A 52 7.84 0.44 6.77
CA HIS A 52 6.44 0.81 6.81
C HIS A 52 5.51 -0.40 6.85
N TYR A 53 5.89 -1.52 6.22
CA TYR A 53 5.12 -2.77 6.21
C TYR A 53 5.69 -3.78 7.20
N PRO A 54 4.87 -4.68 7.80
CA PRO A 54 5.38 -5.65 8.77
C PRO A 54 6.50 -6.53 8.23
N GLY A 55 6.36 -7.04 7.00
CA GLY A 55 7.40 -7.86 6.34
C GLY A 55 7.73 -9.18 7.06
N THR A 56 6.98 -9.57 8.09
CA THR A 56 7.22 -10.81 8.82
C THR A 56 6.83 -12.02 7.97
N PRO A 57 7.43 -13.21 8.21
CA PRO A 57 7.05 -14.43 7.49
C PRO A 57 5.54 -14.74 7.54
N GLU A 58 4.90 -14.46 8.69
CA GLU A 58 3.47 -14.67 8.90
C GLU A 58 2.65 -13.71 8.04
N TRP A 59 3.00 -12.42 8.04
CA TRP A 59 2.32 -11.41 7.22
C TRP A 59 2.50 -11.69 5.73
N ILE A 60 3.69 -12.11 5.32
CA ILE A 60 3.99 -12.50 3.94
C ILE A 60 3.07 -13.67 3.53
N LYS A 61 3.01 -14.72 4.34
CA LYS A 61 2.13 -15.87 4.07
C LYS A 61 0.66 -15.45 3.97
N GLU A 62 0.19 -14.60 4.88
CA GLU A 62 -1.18 -14.06 4.85
C GLU A 62 -1.48 -13.29 3.55
N MET A 63 -0.54 -12.48 3.04
CA MET A 63 -0.72 -11.79 1.75
C MET A 63 -0.81 -12.78 0.59
N GLY A 64 -0.06 -13.87 0.65
CA GLY A 64 -0.17 -14.96 -0.32
C GLY A 64 -1.54 -15.64 -0.29
N GLU A 65 -2.06 -15.94 0.89
CA GLU A 65 -3.40 -16.53 1.06
C GLU A 65 -4.50 -15.60 0.55
N LYS A 66 -4.38 -14.28 0.80
CA LYS A 66 -5.30 -13.28 0.22
C LYS A 66 -5.23 -13.27 -1.30
N THR A 67 -4.02 -13.37 -1.86
CA THR A 67 -3.83 -13.46 -3.31
C THR A 67 -4.54 -14.68 -3.87
N LEU A 68 -4.36 -15.87 -3.27
CA LEU A 68 -5.08 -17.09 -3.67
C LEU A 68 -6.60 -16.91 -3.61
N SER A 69 -7.11 -16.31 -2.54
CA SER A 69 -8.55 -16.05 -2.38
C SER A 69 -9.09 -15.12 -3.47
N SER A 70 -8.37 -14.03 -3.79
CA SER A 70 -8.75 -13.12 -4.87
C SER A 70 -8.76 -13.80 -6.25
N PHE A 71 -7.77 -14.66 -6.52
CA PHE A 71 -7.73 -15.43 -7.77
C PHE A 71 -8.93 -16.38 -7.88
N LYS A 72 -9.24 -17.11 -6.80
CA LYS A 72 -10.40 -18.01 -6.74
C LYS A 72 -11.72 -17.25 -6.99
N GLN A 73 -11.89 -16.08 -6.41
CA GLN A 73 -13.08 -15.25 -6.61
C GLN A 73 -13.21 -14.73 -8.05
N SER A 74 -12.09 -14.43 -8.70
CA SER A 74 -12.06 -13.99 -10.11
C SER A 74 -12.24 -15.13 -11.13
N GLY A 75 -12.24 -16.39 -10.69
CA GLY A 75 -12.23 -17.56 -11.58
C GLY A 75 -10.91 -17.78 -12.33
N ALA A 76 -9.85 -17.05 -12.00
CA ALA A 76 -8.54 -17.16 -12.66
C ALA A 76 -7.66 -18.22 -11.99
N ASN A 77 -6.88 -18.95 -12.80
CA ASN A 77 -5.88 -19.89 -12.30
C ASN A 77 -4.61 -19.15 -11.85
N VAL A 78 -4.33 -19.20 -10.55
CA VAL A 78 -3.16 -18.55 -9.95
C VAL A 78 -1.84 -19.15 -10.44
N LYS A 79 -1.78 -20.47 -10.62
CA LYS A 79 -0.55 -21.16 -11.03
C LYS A 79 -0.18 -20.81 -12.47
N GLU A 80 -1.16 -20.65 -13.34
CA GLU A 80 -0.95 -20.18 -14.71
C GLU A 80 -0.44 -18.74 -14.76
N LYS A 81 -0.99 -17.83 -13.95
CA LYS A 81 -0.61 -16.41 -13.99
C LYS A 81 0.64 -16.07 -13.18
N MET A 82 0.86 -16.75 -12.06
CA MET A 82 1.89 -16.43 -11.07
C MET A 82 3.02 -17.47 -11.04
N GLY A 83 2.88 -18.59 -11.75
CA GLY A 83 3.85 -19.70 -11.78
C GLY A 83 3.87 -20.55 -10.50
N THR A 84 3.08 -20.19 -9.49
CA THR A 84 3.04 -20.88 -8.20
C THR A 84 1.70 -20.65 -7.50
N ASP A 85 1.32 -21.60 -6.65
CA ASP A 85 0.19 -21.57 -5.71
C ASP A 85 0.66 -21.61 -4.25
N ASP A 86 1.98 -21.55 -4.01
CA ASP A 86 2.59 -21.50 -2.69
C ASP A 86 2.34 -20.11 -2.05
N PRO A 87 1.61 -20.01 -0.94
CA PRO A 87 1.30 -18.74 -0.30
C PRO A 87 2.56 -17.95 0.10
N THR A 88 3.63 -18.60 0.53
CA THR A 88 4.84 -17.89 0.96
C THR A 88 5.54 -17.24 -0.23
N LYS A 89 5.59 -17.94 -1.37
CA LYS A 89 6.18 -17.38 -2.62
C LYS A 89 5.32 -16.26 -3.19
N LEU A 90 3.99 -16.43 -3.18
CA LEU A 90 3.06 -15.39 -3.62
C LEU A 90 3.15 -14.14 -2.74
N GLY A 91 3.20 -14.33 -1.43
CA GLY A 91 3.40 -13.26 -0.46
C GLY A 91 4.70 -12.50 -0.68
N ALA A 92 5.81 -13.22 -0.88
CA ALA A 92 7.12 -12.61 -1.13
C ALA A 92 7.12 -11.80 -2.42
N PHE A 93 6.49 -12.33 -3.48
CA PHE A 93 6.28 -11.60 -4.73
C PHE A 93 5.47 -10.31 -4.51
N VAL A 94 4.38 -10.37 -3.74
CA VAL A 94 3.55 -9.19 -3.41
C VAL A 94 4.37 -8.16 -2.65
N TYR A 95 5.14 -8.58 -1.64
CA TYR A 95 5.96 -7.69 -0.82
C TYR A 95 7.05 -6.98 -1.63
N GLU A 96 7.79 -7.71 -2.46
CA GLU A 96 8.82 -7.12 -3.34
C GLU A 96 8.21 -6.15 -4.37
N ARG A 97 7.08 -6.53 -4.97
CA ARG A 97 6.34 -5.66 -5.88
C ARG A 97 5.87 -4.39 -5.19
N LEU A 98 5.40 -4.50 -3.94
CA LEU A 98 4.96 -3.37 -3.13
C LEU A 98 6.13 -2.40 -2.90
N ILE A 99 7.27 -2.90 -2.41
CA ILE A 99 8.48 -2.07 -2.18
C ILE A 99 8.92 -1.36 -3.47
N LYS A 100 8.95 -2.10 -4.59
CA LYS A 100 9.32 -1.53 -5.88
C LYS A 100 8.37 -0.40 -6.26
N TYR A 101 7.07 -0.65 -6.26
CA TYR A 101 6.05 0.31 -6.67
C TYR A 101 6.10 1.61 -5.84
N TRP A 102 6.23 1.51 -4.53
CA TRP A 102 6.37 2.68 -3.66
C TRP A 102 7.63 3.51 -3.96
N SER A 103 8.69 2.86 -4.43
CA SER A 103 9.99 3.50 -4.74
C SER A 103 10.09 4.04 -6.18
N GLU A 104 9.07 3.83 -7.02
CA GLU A 104 9.07 4.23 -8.43
C GLU A 104 8.89 5.73 -8.66
N GLY A 105 8.49 6.50 -7.65
CA GLY A 105 8.24 7.93 -7.76
C GLY A 105 8.06 8.60 -6.42
N PRO A 106 7.79 9.91 -6.41
CA PRO A 106 7.49 10.63 -5.19
C PRO A 106 6.14 10.16 -4.61
N ILE A 107 6.06 10.16 -3.29
CA ILE A 107 4.84 10.05 -2.50
C ILE A 107 4.56 11.39 -1.82
N VAL A 108 3.32 11.59 -1.40
CA VAL A 108 2.89 12.71 -0.54
C VAL A 108 2.26 12.16 0.72
#